data_AF-A0AA44SJI0-F1
#
_entry.id   AF-A0AA44SJI0-F1
#
_cell.length_a   1.000
_cell.length_b   1.000
_cell.length_c   1.000
_cell.angle_alpha   90.00
_cell.angle_beta   90.00
_cell.angle_gamma   90.00
#
_symmetry.space_group_name_H-M   'P 1'
#
loop_
_entity.id
_entity.type
_entity.pdbx_description
1 polymer ?
#
loop_
_entity_poly.entity_id
_entity_poly.type
_entity_poly.pdbx_seq_one_letter_code
_entity_poly.pdbx_strand_id
1 'polypeptide(L)' 'MSRRANPYGQELKIARSQCKRLKTMINKLTDMSVEWDGLSGGLECDFNMLAEEVEKQLDVLDAQIADWAEGYGDGREVG' A
#
# COMPACT_ATOMS: atom_id res chain seq x y z
N MET A 1 23.93 -13.42 22.02
CA MET A 1 23.68 -13.73 20.59
C MET A 1 23.60 -12.42 19.83
N SER A 2 24.55 -12.14 18.94
CA SER A 2 24.52 -10.93 18.11
C SER A 2 23.31 -11.03 17.17
N ARG A 3 22.33 -10.11 17.31
CA ARG A 3 21.24 -10.02 16.32
C ARG A 3 21.89 -9.61 15.01
N ARG A 4 22.01 -10.54 14.06
CA ARG A 4 22.40 -10.19 12.69
C ARG A 4 21.45 -9.10 12.21
N ALA A 5 21.98 -8.02 11.63
CA ALA A 5 21.16 -6.96 11.08
C ALA A 5 20.24 -7.56 10.01
N ASN A 6 18.96 -7.16 10.03
CA ASN A 6 18.01 -7.60 9.02
C ASN A 6 18.52 -7.11 7.64
N PRO A 7 18.72 -8.02 6.66
CA PRO A 7 19.27 -7.66 5.36
C PRO A 7 18.33 -6.77 4.53
N TYR A 8 17.02 -6.73 4.83
CA TYR A 8 16.00 -5.98 4.10
C TYR A 8 15.76 -4.57 4.66
N GLY A 9 16.77 -3.96 5.29
CA GLY A 9 16.63 -2.67 5.96
C GLY A 9 16.24 -1.52 5.01
N GLN A 10 16.66 -1.56 3.75
CA GLN A 10 16.34 -0.53 2.76
C GLN A 10 14.91 -0.68 2.24
N GLU A 11 14.52 -1.91 1.91
CA GLU A 11 13.19 -2.31 1.45
C GLU A 11 12.15 -1.92 2.50
N LEU A 12 12.37 -2.29 3.77
CA LEU A 12 11.50 -1.91 4.88
C LEU A 12 11.35 -0.39 5.02
N LYS A 13 12.42 0.38 4.81
CA LYS A 13 12.37 1.85 4.90
C LYS A 13 11.51 2.42 3.76
N ILE A 14 11.70 1.93 2.54
CA ILE A 14 10.97 2.39 1.35
C ILE A 14 9.50 2.00 1.46
N ALA A 15 9.21 0.73 1.77
CA ALA A 15 7.86 0.20 1.84
C ALA A 15 7.03 0.92 2.92
N ARG A 16 7.57 1.14 4.13
CA ARG A 16 6.87 1.93 5.17
C ARG A 16 6.55 3.35 4.72
N SER A 17 7.47 3.99 3.99
CA SER A 17 7.24 5.32 3.41
C SER A 17 6.13 5.28 2.36
N GLN A 18 6.10 4.24 1.52
CA GLN A 18 5.06 4.03 0.52
C GLN A 18 3.69 3.72 1.16
N CYS A 19 3.60 2.85 2.17
CA CYS A 19 2.35 2.57 2.89
C CYS A 19 1.72 3.86 3.44
N LYS A 20 2.54 4.77 4.00
CA LYS A 20 2.03 6.07 4.47
C LYS A 20 1.44 6.91 3.32
N ARG A 21 2.10 6.92 2.16
CA ARG A 21 1.62 7.67 0.98
C ARG A 21 0.37 7.06 0.38
N LEU A 22 0.28 5.73 0.29
CA LEU A 22 -0.91 5.01 -0.18
C LEU A 22 -2.11 5.30 0.71
N LYS A 23 -1.95 5.25 2.04
CA LYS A 23 -3.00 5.65 3.00
C LYS A 23 -3.48 7.09 2.78
N THR A 24 -2.57 8.02 2.52
CA THR A 24 -2.95 9.39 2.15
C THR A 24 -3.68 9.48 0.81
N MET A 25 -3.30 8.67 -0.19
CA MET A 25 -4.00 8.65 -1.48
C MET A 25 -5.41 8.06 -1.34
N ILE A 26 -5.59 6.98 -0.58
CA ILE A 26 -6.91 6.40 -0.28
C ILE A 26 -7.83 7.47 0.31
N ASN A 27 -7.39 8.14 1.38
CA ASN A 27 -8.18 9.21 2.01
C ASN A 27 -8.59 10.30 1.00
N LYS A 28 -7.66 10.75 0.15
CA LYS A 28 -7.94 11.77 -0.86
C LYS A 28 -8.93 11.29 -1.93
N LEU A 29 -8.82 10.03 -2.35
CA LEU A 29 -9.72 9.43 -3.33
C LEU A 29 -11.14 9.32 -2.76
N THR A 30 -11.25 8.90 -1.49
CA THR A 30 -12.53 8.86 -0.77
C THR A 30 -13.11 10.27 -0.59
N ASP A 31 -12.30 11.26 -0.20
CA ASP A 31 -12.74 12.67 -0.08
C ASP A 31 -13.27 13.19 -1.43
N MET A 32 -12.54 12.95 -2.53
CA MET A 32 -12.98 13.33 -3.87
C MET A 32 -14.27 12.61 -4.30
N SER A 33 -14.45 11.33 -3.92
CA SER A 33 -15.70 10.60 -4.20
C SER A 33 -16.89 11.28 -3.52
N VAL A 34 -16.75 11.66 -2.24
CA VAL A 34 -17.79 12.35 -1.47
C VAL A 34 -18.15 13.71 -2.07
N GLU A 35 -17.19 14.43 -2.66
CA GLU A 35 -17.47 15.69 -3.37
C GLU A 35 -18.42 15.52 -4.57
N TRP A 36 -18.53 14.31 -5.12
CA TRP A 36 -19.44 13.98 -6.24
C TRP A 36 -20.80 13.43 -5.81
N ASP A 37 -21.02 13.17 -4.51
CA ASP A 37 -22.29 12.67 -4.00
C ASP A 37 -23.44 13.62 -4.38
N GLY A 38 -24.52 13.05 -4.92
CA GLY A 38 -25.67 13.80 -5.44
C GLY A 38 -25.43 14.63 -6.70
N LEU A 39 -24.19 14.71 -7.22
CA LEU A 39 -23.84 15.40 -8.47
C LEU A 39 -23.57 14.43 -9.62
N SER A 40 -22.77 13.38 -9.37
CA SER A 40 -22.39 12.39 -10.38
C SER A 40 -22.04 11.05 -9.74
N GLY A 41 -23.01 10.12 -9.71
CA GLY A 41 -22.78 8.77 -9.20
C GLY A 41 -21.73 7.97 -10.00
N GLY A 42 -21.46 8.34 -11.26
CA GLY A 42 -20.38 7.75 -12.05
C GLY A 42 -19.00 8.13 -11.49
N LEU A 43 -18.77 9.42 -11.23
CA LEU A 43 -17.49 9.89 -10.68
C LEU A 43 -17.31 9.46 -9.23
N GLU A 44 -18.37 9.47 -8.43
CA GLU A 44 -18.38 8.91 -7.08
C GLU A 44 -17.89 7.45 -7.10
N CYS A 45 -18.46 6.62 -7.98
CA CYS A 45 -18.07 5.22 -8.17
C CYS A 45 -16.62 5.08 -8.65
N ASP A 46 -16.21 5.84 -9.68
CA ASP A 46 -14.85 5.76 -10.25
C ASP A 46 -13.77 6.06 -9.19
N PHE A 47 -13.97 7.09 -8.35
CA PHE A 47 -13.04 7.42 -7.28
C PHE A 47 -13.01 6.37 -6.17
N ASN A 48 -14.17 5.77 -5.83
CA ASN A 48 -14.23 4.66 -4.87
C ASN A 48 -13.50 3.43 -5.40
N MET A 49 -13.71 3.05 -6.67
CA MET A 49 -13.00 1.93 -7.29
C MET A 49 -11.49 2.18 -7.33
N LEU A 50 -11.05 3.42 -7.59
CA LEU A 50 -9.63 3.76 -7.55
C LEU A 50 -9.06 3.66 -6.12
N ALA A 51 -9.82 4.04 -5.09
CA ALA A 51 -9.42 3.86 -3.70
C ALA A 51 -9.24 2.36 -3.36
N GLU A 52 -10.17 1.50 -3.79
CA GLU A 52 -10.09 0.04 -3.61
C GLU A 52 -8.85 -0.57 -4.26
N GLU A 53 -8.47 -0.12 -5.47
CA GLU A 53 -7.24 -0.60 -6.13
C GLU A 53 -5.97 -0.17 -5.37
N VAL A 54 -5.97 1.04 -4.79
CA VAL A 54 -4.86 1.50 -3.94
C VAL A 54 -4.79 0.73 -2.62
N GLU A 55 -5.93 0.35 -2.04
CA GLU A 55 -6.00 -0.53 -0.86
C GLU A 55 -5.41 -1.92 -1.15
N LYS A 56 -5.75 -2.54 -2.28
CA LYS A 56 -5.14 -3.82 -2.70
C LYS A 56 -3.62 -3.74 -2.79
N GLN A 57 -3.09 -2.63 -3.30
CA GLN A 57 -1.63 -2.42 -3.36
C GLN A 57 -1.00 -2.20 -1.98
N LEU A 58 -1.75 -1.59 -1.05
CA LEU A 58 -1.32 -1.45 0.34
C LEU A 58 -1.23 -2.81 1.03
N ASP A 59 -2.21 -3.69 0.83
CA ASP A 59 -2.19 -5.05 1.37
C ASP A 59 -0.98 -5.86 0.89
N VAL A 60 -0.64 -5.73 -0.40
CA VAL A 60 0.56 -6.35 -0.98
C VAL A 60 1.83 -5.85 -0.29
N LEU A 61 1.96 -4.54 -0.04
CA LEU A 61 3.13 -4.00 0.64
C LEU A 61 3.18 -4.39 2.12
N ASP A 62 2.05 -4.44 2.81
CA ASP A 62 2.00 -4.86 4.21
C ASP A 62 2.40 -6.33 4.36
N ALA A 63 2.03 -7.21 3.41
CA ALA A 63 2.52 -8.59 3.33
C ALA A 63 4.04 -8.64 3.12
N GLN A 64 4.57 -7.90 2.14
CA GLN A 64 6.02 -7.85 1.88
C GLN A 64 6.81 -7.30 3.08
N ILE A 65 6.27 -6.30 3.79
CA ILE A 65 6.88 -5.78 5.02
C ILE A 65 6.95 -6.86 6.10
N ALA A 66 5.92 -7.69 6.24
CA ALA A 66 5.92 -8.79 7.21
C ALA A 66 7.03 -9.80 6.88
N ASP A 67 7.12 -10.23 5.63
CA ASP A 67 8.16 -11.15 5.15
C ASP A 67 9.57 -10.58 5.40
N TRP A 68 9.81 -9.34 4.95
CA TRP A 68 11.10 -8.68 5.13
C TRP A 68 11.44 -8.46 6.60
N ALA A 69 10.47 -8.17 7.47
CA ALA A 69 10.71 -7.98 8.90
C ALA A 69 11.22 -9.26 9.58
N GLU A 70 10.77 -10.42 9.10
CA GLU A 70 11.21 -11.75 9.56
C GLU A 70 12.52 -12.20 8.90
N GLY A 71 12.99 -11.47 7.89
CA GLY A 71 14.20 -11.81 7.15
C GLY A 71 13.95 -12.78 5.99
N TYR A 72 12.71 -12.87 5.51
CA TYR A 72 12.37 -13.55 4.27
C TYR A 72 12.26 -12.52 3.15
N GLY A 73 13.02 -12.71 2.08
CA GLY A 73 12.88 -11.92 0.86
C GLY A 73 11.81 -12.51 -0.05
N ASP A 74 11.40 -11.75 -1.05
CA ASP A 74 10.59 -12.30 -2.13
C ASP A 74 11.43 -13.34 -2.88
N GLY A 75 11.22 -14.61 -2.56
CA GLY A 75 11.84 -15.75 -3.25
C GLY A 75 11.35 -15.92 -4.69
N ARG A 76 10.53 -14.99 -5.20
CA ARG A 76 10.13 -14.93 -6.61
C ARG A 76 11.13 -14.10 -7.41
N GLU A 77 12.35 -14.60 -7.52
CA GLU A 77 12.98 -14.56 -8.84
C GLU A 77 12.13 -15.49 -9.71
N VAL A 78 11.18 -14.90 -10.44
CA VAL A 78 10.45 -15.58 -11.51
C VAL A 78 11.48 -16.13 -12.49
N GLY A 79 11.63 -17.47 -12.49
CA GLY A 79 12.25 -18.21 -13.59
C GLY A 79 11.38 -18.18 -14.85
#